data_AF-A0A4R2CE47-F1
#
_entry.id   AF-A0A4R2CE47-F1
#
_cell.length_a   1.000
_cell.length_b   1.000
_cell.length_c   1.000
_cell.angle_alpha   90.00
_cell.angle_beta   90.00
_cell.angle_gamma   90.00
#
_symmetry.space_group_name_H-M   'P 1'
#
loop_
_entity.id
_entity.type
_entity.pdbx_description
1 polymer ?
#
loop_
_entity_poly.entity_id
_entity_poly.type
_entity_poly.pdbx_seq_one_letter_code
_entity_poly.pdbx_strand_id
1 'polypeptide(L)'
;MTAPALVILAHGSRDPRSAATVHSLVSCLREMRDDLRIEASFLDHCPPTPFQVIDKLSSEGVEEIVILPLLLSTAFHARVDVPAVVDEARSRFPDLRIIASDVLGYDDSLLDVLDRRMRAELKDGRVRELDALVLACAGSSDTQANAAVTRLARLWGQRHKLPVTAAFTTAASPSPAEAVLQWRLEGRRHVAVGSFFLAPGVLPDRAEQTARKAGAVAVSCPLGVSAEVARLVLLRYGVAGLDLLTLAPAPRPTLLRPELVRTA
;
A
#
# COMPACT_ATOMS: atom_id res chain seq x y z
N MET A 1 13.46 -14.50 -20.94
CA MET A 1 12.33 -14.57 -19.97
C MET A 1 11.75 -13.18 -19.86
N THR A 2 10.46 -13.02 -20.09
CA THR A 2 9.74 -11.76 -19.87
C THR A 2 9.62 -11.50 -18.37
N ALA A 3 9.68 -10.24 -17.94
CA ALA A 3 9.48 -9.89 -16.53
C ALA A 3 8.08 -10.34 -16.06
N PRO A 4 7.93 -10.82 -14.80
CA PRO A 4 6.63 -11.19 -14.24
C PRO A 4 5.65 -10.01 -14.30
N ALA A 5 4.40 -10.27 -14.65
CA ALA A 5 3.37 -9.24 -14.58
C ALA A 5 3.11 -8.85 -13.12
N LEU A 6 2.84 -7.57 -12.88
CA LEU A 6 2.52 -7.03 -11.56
C LEU A 6 1.01 -6.79 -11.46
N VAL A 7 0.34 -7.47 -10.53
CA VAL A 7 -1.06 -7.23 -10.20
C VAL A 7 -1.13 -6.49 -8.87
N ILE A 8 -1.52 -5.22 -8.91
CA ILE A 8 -1.81 -4.42 -7.71
C ILE A 8 -3.14 -4.88 -7.14
N LEU A 9 -3.13 -5.36 -5.90
CA LEU A 9 -4.31 -5.82 -5.18
C LEU A 9 -4.71 -4.82 -4.11
N ALA A 10 -5.71 -4.01 -4.41
CA ALA A 10 -6.34 -3.12 -3.45
C ALA A 10 -7.55 -3.80 -2.79
N HIS A 11 -7.92 -3.39 -1.58
CA HIS A 11 -9.15 -3.91 -0.96
C HIS A 11 -10.41 -3.47 -1.73
N GLY A 12 -10.36 -2.27 -2.31
CA GLY A 12 -11.49 -1.64 -2.97
C GLY A 12 -12.32 -0.79 -2.00
N SER A 13 -13.13 0.11 -2.56
CA SER A 13 -13.99 1.01 -1.81
C SER A 13 -15.19 1.38 -2.64
N ARG A 14 -16.32 1.65 -1.98
CA ARG A 14 -17.47 2.30 -2.62
C ARG A 14 -17.19 3.75 -3.01
N ASP A 15 -16.15 4.36 -2.44
CA ASP A 15 -15.71 5.70 -2.83
C ASP A 15 -14.91 5.64 -4.13
N PRO A 16 -15.39 6.25 -5.22
CA PRO A 16 -14.71 6.22 -6.51
C PRO A 16 -13.32 6.88 -6.50
N ARG A 17 -13.05 7.79 -5.54
CA ARG A 17 -11.73 8.43 -5.40
C ARG A 17 -10.65 7.43 -4.99
N SER A 18 -11.03 6.36 -4.29
CA SER A 18 -10.11 5.30 -3.92
C SER A 18 -9.64 4.53 -5.16
N ALA A 19 -10.58 4.03 -5.96
CA ALA A 19 -10.25 3.33 -7.22
C ALA A 19 -9.48 4.24 -8.18
N ALA A 20 -9.87 5.52 -8.31
CA ALA A 20 -9.15 6.49 -9.12
C ALA A 20 -7.70 6.69 -8.67
N THR A 21 -7.43 6.65 -7.36
CA THR A 21 -6.07 6.74 -6.81
C THR A 21 -5.25 5.51 -7.18
N VAL A 22 -5.83 4.30 -7.10
CA VAL A 22 -5.15 3.05 -7.49
C VAL A 22 -4.85 3.03 -8.99
N HIS A 23 -5.80 3.43 -9.83
CA HIS A 23 -5.57 3.53 -11.28
C HIS A 23 -4.49 4.56 -11.62
N SER A 24 -4.50 5.72 -10.94
CA SER A 24 -3.47 6.74 -11.12
C SER A 24 -2.09 6.25 -10.68
N LEU A 25 -2.01 5.42 -9.64
CA LEU A 25 -0.77 4.77 -9.23
C LEU A 25 -0.28 3.78 -10.29
N VAL A 26 -1.18 2.97 -10.88
CA VAL A 26 -0.83 2.07 -11.99
C VAL A 26 -0.32 2.83 -13.20
N SER A 27 -0.94 3.95 -13.58
CA SER A 27 -0.44 4.81 -14.65
C SER A 27 0.97 5.33 -14.35
N CYS A 28 1.21 5.84 -13.14
CA CYS A 28 2.53 6.29 -12.71
C CYS A 28 3.59 5.16 -12.76
N LEU A 29 3.22 3.94 -12.35
CA LEU A 29 4.10 2.79 -12.42
C LEU A 29 4.45 2.40 -13.87
N ARG A 30 3.46 2.44 -14.78
CA ARG A 30 3.67 2.17 -16.21
C ARG A 30 4.55 3.22 -16.87
N GLU A 31 4.47 4.48 -16.45
CA GLU A 31 5.40 5.55 -16.89
C GLU A 31 6.83 5.31 -16.39
N MET A 32 6.99 4.75 -15.19
CA MET A 32 8.31 4.42 -14.62
C MET A 32 8.92 3.13 -15.17
N ARG A 33 8.09 2.20 -15.63
CA ARG A 33 8.45 0.85 -16.09
C ARG A 33 7.52 0.44 -17.24
N ASP A 34 7.83 0.94 -18.42
CA ASP A 34 7.10 0.66 -19.66
C ASP A 34 7.30 -0.79 -20.15
N ASP A 35 8.33 -1.45 -19.65
CA ASP A 35 8.64 -2.86 -19.88
C ASP A 35 7.76 -3.83 -19.05
N LEU A 36 7.06 -3.34 -18.02
CA LEU A 36 6.24 -4.16 -17.13
C LEU A 36 4.76 -4.13 -17.50
N ARG A 37 4.15 -5.33 -17.54
CA ARG A 37 2.69 -5.46 -17.52
C ARG A 37 2.21 -5.23 -16.09
N ILE A 38 1.49 -4.13 -15.87
CA ILE A 38 1.00 -3.74 -14.54
C ILE A 38 -0.50 -3.58 -14.60
N GLU A 39 -1.26 -4.26 -13.76
CA GLU A 39 -2.73 -4.20 -13.73
C GLU A 39 -3.25 -3.92 -12.31
N ALA A 40 -4.38 -3.21 -12.21
CA ALA A 40 -5.08 -3.00 -10.95
C ALA A 40 -6.17 -4.05 -10.76
N SER A 41 -6.33 -4.53 -9.54
CA SER A 41 -7.40 -5.43 -9.11
C SER A 41 -7.91 -5.05 -7.73
N PHE A 42 -9.15 -5.44 -7.43
CA PHE A 42 -9.82 -5.12 -6.18
C PHE A 42 -10.48 -6.35 -5.57
N LEU A 43 -10.37 -6.49 -4.24
CA LEU A 43 -11.02 -7.58 -3.50
C LEU A 43 -12.54 -7.42 -3.45
N ASP A 44 -13.03 -6.19 -3.26
CA ASP A 44 -14.45 -5.88 -3.16
C ASP A 44 -14.76 -4.52 -3.82
N HIS A 45 -16.04 -4.21 -3.95
CA HIS A 45 -16.64 -2.91 -4.25
C HIS A 45 -16.42 -2.33 -5.63
N CYS A 46 -15.39 -2.74 -6.37
CA CYS A 46 -15.18 -2.31 -7.74
C CYS A 46 -14.51 -3.41 -8.58
N PRO A 47 -14.84 -3.52 -9.88
CA PRO A 47 -14.10 -4.35 -10.81
C PRO A 47 -12.78 -3.67 -11.24
N PRO A 48 -11.82 -4.42 -11.81
CA PRO A 48 -11.85 -5.88 -11.99
C PRO A 48 -11.42 -6.64 -10.73
N THR A 49 -11.94 -7.86 -10.56
CA THR A 49 -11.49 -8.77 -9.51
C THR A 49 -10.08 -9.30 -9.82
N PRO A 50 -9.29 -9.76 -8.82
CA PRO A 50 -7.98 -10.37 -9.07
C PRO A 50 -8.06 -11.52 -10.08
N PHE A 51 -9.10 -12.35 -10.01
CA PHE A 51 -9.25 -13.48 -10.92
C PHE A 51 -9.56 -13.06 -12.36
N GLN A 52 -10.32 -11.99 -12.57
CA GLN A 52 -10.56 -11.43 -13.92
C GLN A 52 -9.27 -10.88 -14.53
N VAL A 53 -8.44 -10.23 -13.73
CA VAL A 53 -7.14 -9.72 -14.19
C VAL A 53 -6.19 -10.86 -14.52
N ILE A 54 -6.11 -11.88 -13.67
CA ILE A 54 -5.24 -13.05 -13.89
C ILE A 54 -5.68 -13.84 -15.12
N ASP A 55 -6.99 -14.04 -15.32
CA ASP A 55 -7.54 -14.70 -16.51
C ASP A 55 -7.16 -13.96 -17.80
N LYS A 56 -7.32 -12.63 -17.81
CA LYS A 56 -6.88 -11.77 -18.91
C LYS A 56 -5.39 -11.95 -19.19
N LEU A 57 -4.54 -11.83 -18.17
CA LEU A 57 -3.08 -11.95 -18.32
C LEU A 57 -2.68 -13.35 -18.83
N SER A 58 -3.34 -14.40 -18.35
CA SER A 58 -3.16 -15.77 -18.84
C SER A 58 -3.45 -15.89 -20.33
N SER A 59 -4.58 -15.33 -20.78
CA SER A 59 -4.99 -15.32 -22.20
C SER A 59 -4.02 -14.56 -23.11
N GLU A 60 -3.26 -13.61 -22.54
CA GLU A 60 -2.22 -12.82 -23.22
C GLU A 60 -0.84 -13.50 -23.18
N GLY A 61 -0.75 -14.73 -22.66
CA GLY A 61 0.48 -15.53 -22.61
C GLY A 61 1.45 -15.10 -21.51
N VAL A 62 0.97 -14.47 -20.43
CA VAL A 62 1.79 -14.25 -19.22
C VAL A 62 1.95 -15.58 -18.49
N GLU A 63 3.18 -15.93 -18.13
CA GLU A 63 3.49 -17.17 -17.39
C GLU A 63 3.72 -16.92 -15.89
N GLU A 64 4.10 -15.69 -15.51
CA GLU A 64 4.53 -15.34 -14.16
C GLU A 64 3.82 -14.07 -13.67
N ILE A 65 3.29 -14.11 -12.45
CA ILE A 65 2.54 -13.01 -11.84
C ILE A 65 3.02 -12.79 -10.40
N VAL A 66 3.29 -11.53 -10.08
CA VAL A 66 3.48 -11.04 -8.72
C VAL A 66 2.24 -10.25 -8.32
N ILE A 67 1.54 -10.72 -7.29
CA ILE A 67 0.43 -10.01 -6.66
C ILE A 67 1.00 -9.13 -5.55
N LEU A 68 0.77 -7.82 -5.63
CA LEU A 68 1.22 -6.87 -4.61
C LEU A 68 0.04 -6.30 -3.83
N PRO A 69 -0.10 -6.62 -2.53
CA PRO A 69 -1.13 -6.05 -1.69
C PRO A 69 -0.85 -4.57 -1.40
N LEU A 70 -1.76 -3.70 -1.85
CA LEU A 70 -1.66 -2.26 -1.63
C LEU A 70 -2.17 -1.89 -0.22
N LEU A 71 -1.49 -2.42 0.79
CA LEU A 71 -1.81 -2.28 2.21
C LEU A 71 -0.62 -1.69 2.99
N LEU A 72 -0.89 -0.74 3.88
CA LEU A 72 0.15 -0.16 4.76
C LEU A 72 0.48 -1.04 5.97
N SER A 73 -0.41 -1.98 6.30
CA SER A 73 -0.29 -2.82 7.50
C SER A 73 -0.46 -4.29 7.15
N THR A 74 0.27 -5.14 7.87
CA THR A 74 0.15 -6.60 7.85
C THR A 74 -0.98 -7.11 8.76
N ALA A 75 -1.98 -6.28 9.06
CA ALA A 75 -3.15 -6.68 9.84
C ALA A 75 -4.05 -7.67 9.08
N PHE A 76 -5.19 -8.05 9.66
CA PHE A 76 -6.12 -9.10 9.20
C PHE A 76 -6.18 -9.32 7.66
N HIS A 77 -6.46 -8.29 6.87
CA HIS A 77 -6.57 -8.39 5.41
C HIS A 77 -5.29 -8.92 4.72
N ALA A 78 -4.12 -8.57 5.23
CA ALA A 78 -2.85 -9.08 4.71
C ALA A 78 -2.58 -10.53 5.13
N ARG A 79 -3.09 -10.98 6.29
CA ARG A 79 -2.83 -12.33 6.82
C ARG A 79 -3.86 -13.37 6.39
N VAL A 80 -5.04 -12.93 5.94
CA VAL A 80 -6.17 -13.81 5.61
C VAL A 80 -6.57 -13.65 4.16
N ASP A 81 -6.98 -12.44 3.76
CA ASP A 81 -7.59 -12.24 2.43
C ASP A 81 -6.57 -12.41 1.30
N VAL A 82 -5.37 -11.86 1.46
CA VAL A 82 -4.31 -11.97 0.44
C VAL A 82 -3.88 -13.42 0.23
N PRO A 83 -3.49 -14.20 1.27
CA PRO A 83 -3.17 -15.62 1.09
C PRO A 83 -4.31 -16.41 0.45
N ALA A 84 -5.55 -16.20 0.87
CA ALA A 84 -6.71 -16.88 0.29
C ALA A 84 -6.85 -16.61 -1.21
N VAL A 85 -6.68 -15.35 -1.63
CA VAL A 85 -6.73 -14.97 -3.06
C VAL A 85 -5.60 -15.61 -3.85
N VAL A 86 -4.40 -15.68 -3.29
CA VAL A 86 -3.24 -16.30 -3.94
C VAL A 86 -3.41 -17.80 -4.09
N ASP A 87 -3.85 -18.49 -3.04
CA ASP A 87 -4.08 -19.94 -3.06
C ASP A 87 -5.20 -20.33 -4.02
N GLU A 88 -6.27 -19.53 -4.05
CA GLU A 88 -7.36 -19.70 -5.01
C GLU A 88 -6.89 -19.42 -6.44
N ALA A 89 -6.09 -18.37 -6.66
CA ALA A 89 -5.53 -18.08 -7.98
C ALA A 89 -4.65 -19.21 -8.48
N ARG A 90 -3.76 -19.76 -7.64
CA ARG A 90 -2.92 -20.92 -7.98
C ARG A 90 -3.75 -22.16 -8.33
N SER A 91 -4.86 -22.36 -7.62
CA SER A 91 -5.76 -23.49 -7.88
C SER A 91 -6.52 -23.33 -9.20
N ARG A 92 -6.94 -22.11 -9.54
CA ARG A 92 -7.67 -21.80 -10.78
C ARG A 92 -6.77 -21.77 -12.02
N PHE A 93 -5.51 -21.38 -11.86
CA PHE A 93 -4.54 -21.18 -12.94
C PHE A 93 -3.25 -21.98 -12.69
N PRO A 94 -3.30 -23.33 -12.77
CA PRO A 94 -2.17 -24.19 -12.38
C PRO A 94 -0.92 -24.04 -13.25
N ASP A 95 -1.08 -23.54 -14.48
CA ASP A 95 0.03 -23.30 -15.41
C ASP A 95 0.75 -21.96 -15.16
N LEU A 96 0.20 -21.10 -14.30
CA LEU A 96 0.80 -19.81 -13.93
C LEU A 96 1.64 -19.91 -12.67
N ARG A 97 2.82 -19.28 -12.70
CA ARG A 97 3.64 -19.05 -11.51
C ARG A 97 3.18 -17.77 -10.81
N ILE A 98 2.32 -17.94 -9.81
CA ILE A 98 1.75 -16.83 -9.04
C ILE A 98 2.39 -16.78 -7.66
N ILE A 99 2.93 -15.62 -7.28
CA ILE A 99 3.40 -15.33 -5.93
C ILE A 99 2.80 -14.01 -5.43
N ALA A 100 2.84 -13.80 -4.12
CA ALA A 100 2.55 -12.49 -3.54
C ALA A 100 3.83 -11.84 -3.00
N SER A 101 3.93 -10.53 -3.15
CA SER A 101 4.93 -9.76 -2.41
C SER A 101 4.47 -9.51 -0.97
N ASP A 102 5.39 -9.03 -0.15
CA ASP A 102 5.02 -8.33 1.08
C ASP A 102 4.08 -7.15 0.79
N VAL A 103 3.31 -6.75 1.80
CA VAL A 103 2.52 -5.51 1.75
C VAL A 103 3.42 -4.29 1.54
N LEU A 104 2.83 -3.17 1.11
CA LEU A 104 3.56 -1.91 0.96
C LEU A 104 4.28 -1.53 2.27
N GLY A 105 3.54 -1.58 3.39
CA GLY A 105 4.08 -1.38 4.74
C GLY A 105 4.26 0.10 5.14
N TYR A 106 4.65 0.31 6.39
CA TYR A 106 4.98 1.63 6.96
C TYR A 106 6.45 1.98 6.72
N ASP A 107 6.83 2.18 5.46
CA ASP A 107 8.20 2.57 5.12
C ASP A 107 8.48 4.04 5.47
N ASP A 108 9.68 4.32 5.97
CA ASP A 108 10.15 5.65 6.35
C ASP A 108 10.16 6.63 5.18
N SER A 109 10.27 6.15 3.94
CA SER A 109 10.20 6.99 2.73
C SER A 109 8.83 7.66 2.56
N LEU A 110 7.77 7.08 3.12
CA LEU A 110 6.43 7.65 3.05
C LEU A 110 6.27 8.89 3.94
N LEU A 111 7.17 9.11 4.90
CA LEU A 111 7.21 10.35 5.67
C LEU A 111 7.56 11.56 4.80
N ASP A 112 8.33 11.37 3.72
CA ASP A 112 8.68 12.48 2.80
C ASP A 112 7.44 12.91 1.99
N VAL A 113 6.56 11.96 1.68
CA VAL A 113 5.25 12.24 1.08
C VAL A 113 4.40 13.03 2.07
N LEU A 114 4.31 12.56 3.31
CA LEU A 114 3.57 13.23 4.38
C LEU A 114 4.07 14.67 4.57
N ASP A 115 5.38 14.88 4.61
CA ASP A 115 6.00 16.20 4.74
C ASP A 115 5.55 17.15 3.63
N ARG A 116 5.54 16.68 2.38
CA ARG A 116 5.08 17.49 1.25
C ARG A 116 3.59 17.81 1.36
N ARG A 117 2.75 16.84 1.73
CA ARG A 117 1.31 17.09 1.93
C ARG A 117 1.07 18.09 3.05
N MET A 118 1.75 17.92 4.19
CA MET A 118 1.68 18.85 5.32
C MET A 118 2.12 20.26 4.93
N ARG A 119 3.26 20.41 4.24
CA ARG A 119 3.75 21.72 3.79
C ARG A 119 2.78 22.42 2.84
N ALA A 120 2.14 21.67 1.94
CA ALA A 120 1.12 22.23 1.05
C ALA A 120 -0.07 22.78 1.86
N GLU A 121 -0.65 21.99 2.77
CA GLU A 121 -1.79 22.43 3.59
C GLU A 121 -1.45 23.60 4.51
N LEU A 122 -0.28 23.58 5.16
CA LEU A 122 0.14 24.67 6.05
C LEU A 122 0.31 25.97 5.26
N LYS A 123 0.85 25.90 4.04
CA LYS A 123 0.98 27.06 3.15
C LYS A 123 -0.38 27.60 2.74
N ASP A 124 -1.30 26.73 2.31
CA ASP A 124 -2.64 27.12 1.85
C ASP A 124 -3.47 27.71 3.01
N GLY A 125 -3.37 27.11 4.20
CA GLY A 125 -3.98 27.60 5.43
C GLY A 125 -3.29 28.82 6.05
N ARG A 126 -2.19 29.32 5.46
CA ARG A 126 -1.34 30.41 5.99
C ARG A 126 -0.89 30.20 7.43
N VAL A 127 -0.70 28.94 7.82
CA VAL A 127 -0.23 28.53 9.15
C VAL A 127 1.28 28.71 9.21
N ARG A 128 1.76 29.56 10.12
CA ARG A 128 3.19 29.92 10.23
C ARG A 128 3.94 29.10 11.28
N GLU A 129 3.22 28.54 12.23
CA GLU A 129 3.77 27.84 13.39
C GLU A 129 3.03 26.53 13.58
N LEU A 130 3.74 25.51 14.05
CA LEU A 130 3.19 24.21 14.39
C LEU A 130 3.78 23.76 15.71
N ASP A 131 2.92 23.47 16.68
CA ASP A 131 3.30 23.09 18.04
C ASP A 131 3.31 21.56 18.21
N ALA A 132 2.48 20.86 17.43
CA ALA A 132 2.32 19.41 17.50
C ALA A 132 1.71 18.84 16.23
N LEU A 133 1.98 17.56 16.00
CA LEU A 133 1.32 16.78 14.97
C LEU A 133 0.54 15.61 15.57
N VAL A 134 -0.63 15.32 15.00
CA VAL A 134 -1.32 14.04 15.15
C VAL A 134 -1.13 13.24 13.87
N LEU A 135 -0.54 12.05 13.94
CA LEU A 135 -0.44 11.15 12.79
C LEU A 135 -1.68 10.25 12.75
N ALA A 136 -2.62 10.56 11.86
CA ALA A 136 -3.87 9.83 11.71
C ALA A 136 -3.73 8.63 10.76
N CYS A 137 -4.12 7.45 11.25
CA CYS A 137 -4.19 6.19 10.50
C CYS A 137 -5.57 5.56 10.67
N ALA A 138 -5.87 4.52 9.88
CA ALA A 138 -7.11 3.76 10.03
C ALA A 138 -7.23 3.15 11.43
N GLY A 139 -6.18 2.49 11.91
CA GLY A 139 -6.18 1.70 13.14
C GLY A 139 -6.56 0.24 12.91
N SER A 140 -6.11 -0.62 13.81
CA SER A 140 -6.30 -2.06 13.72
C SER A 140 -6.55 -2.68 15.09
N SER A 141 -7.20 -3.85 15.13
CA SER A 141 -7.20 -4.70 16.31
C SER A 141 -5.82 -5.35 16.56
N ASP A 142 -4.96 -5.39 15.55
CA ASP A 142 -3.57 -5.84 15.68
C ASP A 142 -2.73 -4.76 16.38
N THR A 143 -2.31 -5.04 17.62
CA THR A 143 -1.50 -4.13 18.42
C THR A 143 -0.11 -3.89 17.82
N GLN A 144 0.45 -4.83 17.06
CA GLN A 144 1.74 -4.67 16.40
C GLN A 144 1.64 -3.67 15.25
N ALA A 145 0.53 -3.68 14.50
CA ALA A 145 0.25 -2.69 13.46
C ALA A 145 0.16 -1.28 14.04
N ASN A 146 -0.58 -1.12 15.14
CA ASN A 146 -0.69 0.19 15.81
C ASN A 146 0.66 0.64 16.41
N ALA A 147 1.46 -0.28 16.93
CA ALA A 147 2.81 0.02 17.42
C ALA A 147 3.75 0.49 16.29
N ALA A 148 3.60 -0.04 15.07
CA ALA A 148 4.36 0.43 13.91
C ALA A 148 4.02 1.89 13.56
N VAL A 149 2.73 2.26 13.59
CA VAL A 149 2.30 3.66 13.40
C VAL A 149 2.86 4.56 14.51
N THR A 150 2.85 4.11 15.76
CA THR A 150 3.45 4.87 16.88
C THR A 150 4.95 5.08 16.69
N ARG A 151 5.69 4.09 16.16
CA ARG A 151 7.11 4.26 15.82
C ARG A 151 7.28 5.29 14.70
N LEU A 152 6.46 5.20 13.66
CA LEU A 152 6.49 6.13 12.52
C LEU A 152 6.20 7.59 12.96
N ALA A 153 5.24 7.79 13.85
CA ALA A 153 4.94 9.08 14.46
C ALA A 153 6.14 9.65 15.23
N ARG A 154 6.84 8.82 16.00
CA ARG A 154 8.06 9.23 16.72
C ARG A 154 9.19 9.61 15.77
N LEU A 155 9.38 8.86 14.68
CA LEU A 155 10.40 9.16 13.66
C LEU A 155 10.12 10.51 13.00
N TRP A 156 8.86 10.79 12.63
CA TRP A 156 8.48 12.11 12.12
C TRP A 156 8.77 13.21 13.15
N GLY A 157 8.40 12.99 14.41
CA GLY A 157 8.65 13.95 15.50
C GLY A 157 10.13 14.26 15.72
N GLN A 158 11.00 13.25 15.59
CA GLN A 158 12.45 13.41 15.66
C GLN A 158 12.99 14.25 14.49
N ARG A 159 12.51 14.02 13.26
CA ARG A 159 12.92 14.79 12.07
C ARG A 159 12.58 16.28 12.19
N HIS A 160 11.41 16.59 12.76
CA HIS A 160 10.90 17.98 12.83
C HIS A 160 11.05 18.64 14.20
N LYS A 161 11.59 17.92 15.19
CA LYS A 161 11.71 18.37 16.59
C LYS A 161 10.36 18.82 17.16
N LEU A 162 9.29 18.11 16.79
CA LEU A 162 7.94 18.36 17.26
C LEU A 162 7.37 17.15 17.97
N PRO A 163 6.58 17.35 19.02
CA PRO A 163 5.83 16.28 19.65
C PRO A 163 4.75 15.74 18.70
N VAL A 164 4.68 14.41 18.59
CA VAL A 164 3.73 13.71 17.71
C VAL A 164 3.04 12.59 18.45
N THR A 165 1.73 12.47 18.25
CA THR A 165 0.93 11.35 18.75
C THR A 165 0.31 10.60 17.57
N ALA A 166 0.41 9.28 17.58
CA ALA A 166 -0.35 8.43 16.66
C ALA A 166 -1.83 8.40 17.08
N ALA A 167 -2.72 8.51 16.11
CA ALA A 167 -4.16 8.45 16.32
C ALA A 167 -4.82 7.56 15.26
N PHE A 168 -5.94 6.95 15.65
CA PHE A 168 -6.57 5.87 14.91
C PHE A 168 -8.05 6.17 14.70
N THR A 169 -8.51 6.15 13.46
CA THR A 169 -9.91 6.45 13.12
C THR A 169 -10.87 5.35 13.60
N THR A 170 -10.39 4.12 13.70
CA THR A 170 -11.15 2.94 14.14
C THR A 170 -10.25 1.97 14.93
N ALA A 171 -10.87 1.03 15.65
CA ALA A 171 -10.26 -0.12 16.32
C ALA A 171 -9.21 0.15 17.43
N ALA A 172 -8.71 1.38 17.54
CA ALA A 172 -7.76 1.79 18.56
C ALA A 172 -7.98 3.25 18.95
N SER A 173 -7.36 3.65 20.07
CA SER A 173 -7.42 5.01 20.62
C SER A 173 -6.01 5.57 20.77
N PRO A 174 -5.85 6.91 20.80
CA PRO A 174 -6.88 7.92 20.65
C PRO A 174 -7.35 8.08 19.20
N SER A 175 -8.57 8.59 19.00
CA SER A 175 -9.02 9.09 17.70
C SER A 175 -8.32 10.39 17.33
N PRO A 176 -8.26 10.78 16.04
CA PRO A 176 -7.63 12.03 15.63
C PRO A 176 -8.19 13.26 16.35
N ALA A 177 -9.52 13.30 16.58
CA ALA A 177 -10.15 14.38 17.32
C ALA A 177 -9.75 14.38 18.81
N GLU A 178 -9.73 13.22 19.47
CA GLU A 178 -9.29 13.12 20.87
C GLU A 178 -7.84 13.56 21.04
N ALA A 179 -6.95 13.14 20.14
CA ALA A 179 -5.54 13.53 20.18
C ALA A 179 -5.35 15.05 19.98
N VAL A 180 -6.13 15.67 19.08
CA VAL A 180 -6.12 17.14 18.90
C VAL A 180 -6.61 17.83 20.17
N LEU A 181 -7.73 17.38 20.76
CA LEU A 181 -8.25 17.95 22.00
C LEU A 181 -7.27 17.80 23.16
N GLN A 182 -6.61 16.66 23.30
CA GLN A 182 -5.58 16.43 24.32
C GLN A 182 -4.43 17.45 24.18
N TRP A 183 -3.88 17.64 22.98
CA TRP A 183 -2.84 18.64 22.78
C TRP A 183 -3.30 20.08 23.08
N ARG A 184 -4.56 20.41 22.77
CA ARG A 184 -5.12 21.71 23.11
C ARG A 184 -5.29 21.91 24.61
N LEU A 185 -5.67 20.87 25.35
CA LEU A 185 -5.75 20.89 26.82
C LEU A 185 -4.37 21.09 27.46
N GLU A 186 -3.31 20.59 26.82
CA GLU A 186 -1.92 20.85 27.21
C GLU A 186 -1.39 22.23 26.78
N GLY A 187 -2.25 23.10 26.23
CA GLY A 187 -1.92 24.48 25.89
C GLY A 187 -1.36 24.69 24.48
N ARG A 188 -1.31 23.65 23.64
CA ARG A 188 -0.84 23.77 22.25
C ARG A 188 -1.93 24.36 21.36
N ARG A 189 -1.58 25.38 20.59
CA ARG A 189 -2.55 26.18 19.81
C ARG A 189 -2.53 25.80 18.34
N HIS A 190 -1.36 25.42 17.81
CA HIS A 190 -1.17 25.06 16.41
C HIS A 190 -0.95 23.55 16.29
N VAL A 191 -2.04 22.79 16.36
CA VAL A 191 -2.02 21.33 16.21
C VAL A 191 -2.49 20.99 14.80
N ALA A 192 -1.69 20.24 14.04
CA ALA A 192 -2.09 19.77 12.72
C ALA A 192 -2.18 18.24 12.68
N VAL A 193 -2.87 17.72 11.66
CA VAL A 193 -3.08 16.28 11.49
C VAL A 193 -2.48 15.81 10.16
N GLY A 194 -1.56 14.86 10.24
CA GLY A 194 -1.01 14.16 9.10
C GLY A 194 -1.87 12.94 8.75
N SER A 195 -2.45 12.92 7.56
CA SER A 195 -3.30 11.83 7.06
C SER A 195 -2.44 10.74 6.42
N PHE A 196 -2.18 9.66 7.18
CA PHE A 196 -1.38 8.53 6.75
C PHE A 196 -2.27 7.40 6.20
N PHE A 197 -2.97 7.72 5.11
CA PHE A 197 -3.82 6.83 4.33
C PHE A 197 -3.33 6.82 2.88
N LEU A 198 -3.53 5.72 2.14
CA LEU A 198 -3.09 5.64 0.75
C LEU A 198 -4.00 6.41 -0.21
N ALA A 199 -5.31 6.40 0.03
CA ALA A 199 -6.28 7.02 -0.85
C ALA A 199 -7.39 7.73 -0.05
N PRO A 200 -8.10 8.70 -0.66
CA PRO A 200 -9.31 9.28 -0.08
C PRO A 200 -10.42 8.24 0.13
N GLY A 201 -11.36 8.55 1.02
CA GLY A 201 -12.44 7.64 1.38
C GLY A 201 -13.05 7.94 2.75
N VAL A 202 -13.98 7.09 3.18
CA VAL A 202 -14.76 7.30 4.42
C VAL A 202 -13.90 7.52 5.66
N LEU A 203 -12.82 6.74 5.84
CA LEU A 203 -11.96 6.84 7.02
C LEU A 203 -11.11 8.12 7.04
N PRO A 204 -10.31 8.45 6.01
CA PRO A 204 -9.56 9.71 6.01
C PRO A 204 -10.49 10.93 6.04
N ASP A 205 -11.63 10.91 5.35
CA ASP A 205 -12.60 12.01 5.38
C ASP A 205 -13.18 12.21 6.79
N ARG A 206 -13.51 11.12 7.50
CA ARG A 206 -13.95 11.19 8.89
C ARG A 206 -12.85 11.72 9.80
N ALA A 207 -11.63 11.25 9.63
CA ALA A 207 -10.47 11.72 10.40
C ALA A 207 -10.28 13.22 10.22
N GLU A 208 -10.33 13.70 8.98
CA GLU A 208 -10.24 15.12 8.65
C GLU A 208 -11.37 15.93 9.28
N GLN A 209 -12.62 15.53 9.03
CA GLN A 209 -13.79 16.28 9.51
C GLN A 209 -13.79 16.39 11.04
N THR A 210 -13.48 15.30 11.74
CA THR A 210 -13.47 15.27 13.20
C THR A 210 -12.28 16.03 13.79
N ALA A 211 -11.09 15.94 13.19
CA ALA A 211 -9.91 16.70 13.58
C ALA A 211 -10.11 18.21 13.41
N ARG A 212 -10.68 18.66 12.27
CA ARG A 212 -10.99 20.08 12.04
C ARG A 212 -12.01 20.60 13.05
N LYS A 213 -13.05 19.81 13.36
CA LYS A 213 -14.04 20.15 14.42
C LYS A 213 -13.40 20.25 15.81
N ALA A 214 -12.41 19.40 16.12
CA ALA A 214 -11.61 19.48 17.34
C ALA A 214 -10.63 20.66 17.37
N GLY A 215 -10.51 21.40 16.27
CA GLY A 215 -9.71 22.61 16.16
C GLY A 215 -8.28 22.38 15.68
N ALA A 216 -8.05 21.38 14.84
CA ALA A 216 -6.81 21.24 14.08
C ALA A 216 -6.65 22.41 13.09
N VAL A 217 -5.46 23.01 13.02
CA VAL A 217 -5.17 24.16 12.16
C VAL A 217 -4.94 23.77 10.70
N ALA A 218 -4.54 22.52 10.46
CA ALA A 218 -4.36 21.93 9.15
C ALA A 218 -4.55 20.41 9.22
N VAL A 219 -5.02 19.81 8.13
CA VAL A 219 -5.09 18.36 7.96
C VAL A 219 -4.60 18.02 6.57
N SER A 220 -3.55 17.19 6.44
CA SER A 220 -3.04 16.78 5.13
C SER A 220 -4.05 15.94 4.37
N CYS A 221 -4.02 16.05 3.04
CA CYS A 221 -4.60 15.01 2.21
C CYS A 221 -3.86 13.66 2.44
N PRO A 222 -4.50 12.52 2.09
CA PRO A 222 -3.85 11.21 2.09
C PRO A 222 -2.55 11.20 1.26
N LEU A 223 -1.69 10.20 1.48
CA LEU A 223 -0.42 10.03 0.77
C LEU A 223 -0.62 10.09 -0.75
N GLY A 224 -1.64 9.39 -1.24
CA GLY A 224 -2.02 9.37 -2.64
C GLY A 224 -0.92 8.81 -3.54
N VAL A 225 -0.99 9.16 -4.82
CA VAL A 225 0.07 8.84 -5.78
C VAL A 225 1.27 9.75 -5.54
N SER A 226 2.44 9.14 -5.43
CA SER A 226 3.74 9.82 -5.32
C SER A 226 4.84 8.91 -5.83
N ALA A 227 5.99 9.49 -6.17
CA ALA A 227 7.15 8.73 -6.62
C ALA A 227 7.64 7.73 -5.56
N GLU A 228 7.52 8.04 -4.27
CA GLU A 228 7.93 7.18 -3.16
C GLU A 228 7.00 5.98 -3.01
N VAL A 229 5.68 6.18 -3.14
CA VAL A 229 4.73 5.08 -3.16
C VAL A 229 5.00 4.16 -4.35
N ALA A 230 5.20 4.73 -5.54
CA ALA A 230 5.50 3.96 -6.75
C ALA A 230 6.84 3.20 -6.63
N ARG A 231 7.89 3.85 -6.12
CA ARG A 231 9.20 3.21 -5.88
C ARG A 231 9.11 2.08 -4.87
N LEU A 232 8.32 2.26 -3.80
CA LEU A 232 8.12 1.24 -2.79
C LEU A 232 7.36 0.03 -3.37
N VAL A 233 6.36 0.26 -4.22
CA VAL A 233 5.70 -0.81 -4.98
C VAL A 233 6.72 -1.57 -5.84
N LEU A 234 7.56 -0.87 -6.62
CA LEU A 234 8.57 -1.51 -7.46
C LEU A 234 9.64 -2.24 -6.63
N LEU A 235 9.97 -1.75 -5.44
CA LEU A 235 10.88 -2.42 -4.52
C LEU A 235 10.29 -3.75 -4.03
N ARG A 236 9.03 -3.74 -3.55
CA ARG A 236 8.34 -4.96 -3.09
C ARG A 236 8.17 -5.96 -4.23
N TYR A 237 7.84 -5.49 -5.43
CA TYR A 237 7.80 -6.30 -6.64
C TYR A 237 9.16 -6.93 -6.95
N GLY A 238 10.25 -6.14 -6.92
CA GLY A 238 11.60 -6.61 -7.22
C GLY A 238 12.07 -7.68 -6.24
N VAL A 239 11.81 -7.50 -4.94
CA VAL A 239 12.12 -8.50 -3.90
C VAL A 239 11.35 -9.79 -4.15
N ALA A 240 10.04 -9.71 -4.37
CA ALA A 240 9.21 -10.89 -4.66
C ALA A 240 9.65 -11.60 -5.96
N GLY A 241 10.03 -10.84 -6.99
CA GLY A 241 10.52 -11.40 -8.25
C GLY A 241 11.79 -12.26 -8.09
N LEU A 242 12.60 -12.06 -7.04
CA LEU A 242 13.74 -12.93 -6.75
C LEU A 242 13.29 -14.35 -6.36
N ASP A 243 12.15 -14.48 -5.69
CA ASP A 243 11.60 -15.79 -5.29
C ASP A 243 11.13 -16.59 -6.51
N LEU A 244 10.69 -15.90 -7.57
CA LEU A 244 10.39 -16.54 -8.84
C LEU A 244 11.66 -17.13 -9.47
N LEU A 245 12.79 -16.43 -9.41
CA LEU A 245 14.05 -16.93 -9.97
C LEU A 245 14.59 -18.16 -9.21
N THR A 246 14.35 -18.24 -7.89
CA THR A 246 14.78 -19.38 -7.06
C THR A 246 13.85 -20.60 -7.18
N LEU A 247 12.58 -20.40 -7.57
CA LEU A 247 11.59 -21.44 -7.79
C LEU A 247 11.61 -22.07 -9.21
N ALA A 248 12.63 -21.78 -10.03
CA ALA A 248 12.73 -22.41 -11.35
C ALA A 248 12.84 -23.94 -11.22
N PRO A 249 12.00 -24.74 -11.91
CA PRO A 249 12.16 -26.19 -11.91
C PRO A 249 13.54 -26.53 -12.48
N ALA A 250 14.24 -27.48 -11.84
CA ALA A 250 15.48 -28.04 -12.38
C ALA A 250 15.25 -28.42 -13.86
N PRO A 251 16.23 -28.17 -14.76
CA PRO A 251 16.09 -28.54 -16.16
C PRO A 251 15.73 -30.02 -16.24
N ARG A 252 14.62 -30.34 -16.92
CA ARG A 252 14.23 -31.74 -17.16
C ARG A 252 15.44 -32.42 -17.81
N PRO A 253 15.96 -33.53 -17.25
CA PRO A 253 17.06 -34.24 -17.89
C PRO A 253 16.60 -34.60 -19.30
N THR A 254 17.36 -34.12 -20.29
CA THR A 254 17.15 -34.47 -21.67
C THR A 254 17.38 -35.98 -21.77
N LEU A 255 16.31 -36.76 -21.83
CA LEU A 255 16.42 -38.17 -22.18
C LEU A 255 16.95 -38.21 -23.60
N LEU A 256 18.28 -38.37 -23.72
CA LEU A 256 18.92 -38.78 -24.96
C LEU A 256 18.18 -40.04 -25.40
N ARG A 257 17.41 -39.93 -26.49
CA ARG A 257 16.84 -41.10 -27.15
C ARG A 257 18.02 -42.00 -27.50
N PRO A 258 18.04 -43.28 -27.10
CA PRO A 258 19.03 -44.19 -27.60
C PRO A 258 18.88 -44.23 -29.12
N GLU A 259 19.91 -43.81 -29.84
CA GLU A 259 19.99 -44.10 -31.27
C GLU A 259 19.93 -45.62 -31.41
N LEU A 260 18.85 -46.09 -32.05
CA LEU A 260 18.74 -47.45 -32.54
C LEU A 260 19.87 -47.67 -33.55
N VAL A 261 20.98 -48.24 -33.07
CA VAL A 261 22.00 -48.82 -33.92
C VAL A 261 21.33 -49.93 -34.72
N ARG A 262 21.01 -49.63 -35.97
CA ARG A 262 20.65 -50.64 -36.97
C ARG A 262 21.91 -51.40 -37.33
N THR A 263 21.83 -52.71 -37.10
CA THR A 263 22.74 -53.76 -37.53
C THR A 263 23.18 -53.66 -39.00
N ALA A 264 24.46 -53.96 -39.23
CA ALA A 264 24.94 -54.75 -40.37
C ALA A 264 25.96 -55.76 -39.83
#